data_AF-A0A067QQU7-F1
#
_entry.id   AF-A0A067QQU7-F1
#
_cell.length_a   1.000
_cell.length_b   1.000
_cell.length_c   1.000
_cell.angle_alpha   90.00
_cell.angle_beta   90.00
_cell.angle_gamma   90.00
#
_symmetry.space_group_name_H-M   'P 1'
#
loop_
_entity.id
_entity.type
_entity.pdbx_description
1 polymer ?
#
loop_
_entity_poly.entity_id
_entity_poly.type
_entity_poly.pdbx_seq_one_letter_code
_entity_poly.pdbx_strand_id
1 'polypeptide(L)'
;MFLLITTSYSSGLASVLTIPRFGPPIETVADLAASDVPWAATHPAWIFSMRESRDPLTLRVISQFRVMKNEELKKRSFKGDIAFSIERLPAGACTFTRCEISGLRGGEDDAFLLLGFDALLTCL
;
A
#
# COMPACT_ATOMS: atom_id res chain seq x y z
N MET A 1 -5.43 10.96 48.01
CA MET A 1 -5.64 11.62 46.70
C MET A 1 -4.58 11.26 45.64
N PHE A 2 -3.66 10.32 45.89
CA PHE A 2 -2.70 9.82 44.88
C PHE A 2 -3.29 8.71 44.00
N LEU A 3 -4.01 7.75 44.59
CA LEU A 3 -4.58 6.61 43.88
C LEU A 3 -5.55 6.99 42.74
N LEU A 4 -6.33 8.05 42.90
CA LEU A 4 -7.27 8.51 41.87
C LEU A 4 -6.53 9.08 40.64
N ILE A 5 -5.37 9.69 40.85
CA ILE A 5 -4.57 10.28 39.77
C ILE A 5 -3.86 9.16 38.97
N THR A 6 -3.31 8.16 39.66
CA THR A 6 -2.62 7.05 38.97
C THR A 6 -3.59 6.20 38.16
N THR A 7 -4.74 5.86 38.73
CA THR A 7 -5.75 5.02 38.08
C THR A 7 -6.42 5.73 36.90
N SER A 8 -6.72 7.03 37.01
CA SER A 8 -7.26 7.80 35.89
C SER A 8 -6.27 7.91 34.73
N TYR A 9 -4.98 8.17 35.00
CA TYR A 9 -3.94 8.20 33.96
C TYR A 9 -3.74 6.84 33.29
N SER A 10 -3.64 5.76 34.07
CA SER A 10 -3.53 4.39 33.53
C SER A 10 -4.75 3.98 32.71
N SER A 11 -5.96 4.38 33.12
CA SER A 11 -7.19 4.08 32.36
C SER A 11 -7.26 4.84 31.04
N GLY A 12 -6.82 6.11 31.01
CA GLY A 12 -6.75 6.91 29.79
C GLY A 12 -5.74 6.34 28.79
N LEU A 13 -4.55 5.96 29.28
CA LEU A 13 -3.53 5.30 28.45
C LEU A 13 -4.05 3.97 27.88
N ALA A 14 -4.66 3.13 28.71
CA ALA A 14 -5.24 1.86 28.26
C ALA A 14 -6.32 2.09 27.19
N SER A 15 -7.16 3.13 27.35
CA SER A 15 -8.19 3.47 26.36
C SER A 15 -7.57 3.94 25.04
N VAL A 16 -6.46 4.66 25.06
CA VAL A 16 -5.78 5.14 23.83
C VAL A 16 -5.06 3.99 23.10
N LEU A 17 -4.41 3.09 23.86
CA LEU A 17 -3.69 1.95 23.27
C LEU A 17 -4.61 0.87 22.71
N THR A 18 -5.87 0.83 23.15
CA THR A 18 -6.87 -0.13 22.69
C THR A 18 -7.79 0.41 21.61
N ILE A 19 -7.59 1.65 21.14
CA ILE A 19 -8.40 2.21 20.04
C ILE A 19 -8.25 1.28 18.83
N PRO A 20 -9.31 0.52 18.47
CA PRO A 20 -9.27 -0.28 17.27
C PRO A 20 -9.35 0.66 16.08
N ARG A 21 -8.70 0.30 14.97
CA ARG A 21 -8.93 1.01 13.72
C ARG A 21 -10.37 0.70 13.27
N PHE A 22 -11.18 1.73 13.08
CA PHE A 22 -12.61 1.59 12.76
C PHE A 22 -12.88 1.12 11.31
N GLY A 23 -11.85 1.03 10.47
CA GLY A 23 -11.95 0.52 9.11
C GLY A 23 -11.19 -0.81 8.95
N PRO A 24 -11.72 -1.76 8.16
CA PRO A 24 -10.94 -2.92 7.75
C PRO A 24 -9.67 -2.44 7.03
N PRO A 25 -8.50 -3.03 7.32
CA PRO A 25 -7.31 -2.69 6.59
C PRO A 25 -7.40 -3.25 5.17
N ILE A 26 -6.95 -2.46 4.19
CA ILE A 26 -6.73 -2.95 2.83
C ILE A 26 -5.58 -3.94 2.93
N GLU A 27 -5.82 -5.20 2.55
CA GLU A 27 -4.81 -6.26 2.57
C GLU A 27 -4.80 -7.06 1.26
N THR A 28 -5.94 -7.11 0.56
CA THR A 28 -6.12 -7.89 -0.67
C THR A 28 -6.43 -7.00 -1.87
N VAL A 29 -6.20 -7.52 -3.07
CA VAL A 29 -6.56 -6.85 -4.34
C VAL A 29 -8.07 -6.60 -4.42
N ALA A 30 -8.88 -7.53 -3.89
CA ALA A 30 -10.33 -7.38 -3.84
C ALA A 30 -10.76 -6.20 -2.95
N ASP A 31 -10.09 -6.01 -1.81
CA ASP A 31 -10.37 -4.91 -0.89
C ASP A 31 -9.91 -3.56 -1.46
N LEU A 32 -8.79 -3.55 -2.18
CA LEU A 32 -8.36 -2.36 -2.94
C LEU A 32 -9.41 -1.97 -3.99
N ALA A 33 -9.94 -2.95 -4.74
CA ALA A 33 -10.99 -2.71 -5.73
C ALA A 33 -12.30 -2.21 -5.09
N ALA A 34 -12.60 -2.61 -3.86
CA ALA A 34 -13.82 -2.24 -3.12
C ALA A 34 -13.72 -0.89 -2.41
N SER A 35 -12.52 -0.49 -1.98
CA SER A 35 -12.28 0.74 -1.21
C SER A 35 -12.30 2.03 -2.05
N ASP A 36 -12.31 1.92 -3.39
CA ASP A 36 -12.30 3.03 -4.34
C ASP A 36 -11.17 4.07 -4.10
N VAL A 37 -10.10 3.63 -3.43
CA VAL A 37 -8.90 4.44 -3.17
C VAL A 37 -8.09 4.57 -4.46
N PRO A 38 -7.80 5.80 -4.93
CA PRO A 38 -6.95 6.00 -6.10
C PRO A 38 -5.52 5.60 -5.78
N TRP A 39 -4.90 4.85 -6.69
CA TRP A 39 -3.50 4.46 -6.58
C TRP A 39 -2.70 4.97 -7.77
N ALA A 40 -1.42 5.26 -7.54
CA ALA A 40 -0.62 5.98 -8.50
C ALA A 40 0.83 5.52 -8.59
N ALA A 41 1.38 5.70 -9.78
CA ALA A 41 2.78 5.44 -10.07
C ALA A 41 3.37 6.48 -11.03
N THR A 42 4.69 6.42 -11.20
CA THR A 42 5.45 7.34 -12.06
C THR A 42 5.26 7.10 -13.55
N HIS A 43 5.03 5.84 -13.94
CA HIS A 43 4.96 5.43 -15.34
C HIS A 43 3.73 4.53 -15.60
N PRO A 44 3.21 4.48 -16.84
CA PRO A 44 2.16 3.53 -17.21
C PRO A 44 2.67 2.08 -17.30
N ALA A 45 3.98 1.85 -17.19
CA ALA A 45 4.58 0.51 -17.22
C ALA A 45 4.03 -0.42 -16.11
N TRP A 46 3.63 0.16 -14.97
CA TRP A 46 3.09 -0.57 -13.82
C TRP A 46 1.78 -1.31 -14.10
N ILE A 47 1.00 -0.88 -15.09
CA ILE A 47 -0.24 -1.56 -15.50
C ILE A 47 -0.08 -2.41 -16.76
N PHE A 48 1.14 -2.50 -17.32
CA PHE A 48 1.35 -3.12 -18.63
C PHE A 48 1.00 -4.61 -18.62
N SER A 49 1.49 -5.35 -17.62
CA SER A 49 1.19 -6.78 -17.45
C SER A 49 -0.27 -7.05 -17.05
N MET A 50 -0.88 -6.15 -16.27
CA MET A 50 -2.26 -6.31 -15.80
C MET A 50 -3.29 -6.02 -16.89
N ARG A 51 -2.95 -5.19 -17.89
CA ARG A 51 -3.87 -4.78 -18.96
C ARG A 51 -4.29 -5.93 -19.88
N GLU A 52 -3.49 -6.97 -19.97
CA GLU A 52 -3.81 -8.18 -20.76
C GLU A 52 -4.75 -9.14 -20.01
N SER A 53 -4.94 -8.96 -18.70
CA SER A 53 -5.81 -9.82 -17.91
C SER A 53 -7.29 -9.62 -18.25
N ARG A 54 -8.08 -10.72 -18.19
CA ARG A 54 -9.54 -10.72 -18.41
C ARG A 54 -10.35 -10.71 -17.12
N ASP A 55 -9.69 -10.63 -15.98
CA ASP A 55 -10.35 -10.67 -14.68
C ASP A 55 -11.04 -9.31 -14.39
N PRO A 56 -12.33 -9.30 -14.02
CA PRO A 56 -13.08 -8.06 -13.80
C PRO A 56 -12.58 -7.25 -12.59
N LEU A 57 -12.00 -7.90 -11.57
CA LEU A 57 -11.42 -7.20 -10.41
C LEU A 57 -10.17 -6.44 -10.83
N THR A 58 -9.29 -7.07 -11.61
CA THR A 58 -8.07 -6.43 -12.11
C THR A 58 -8.40 -5.24 -13.01
N LEU A 59 -9.41 -5.37 -13.89
CA LEU A 59 -9.87 -4.24 -14.71
C LEU A 59 -10.39 -3.07 -13.86
N ARG A 60 -11.08 -3.36 -12.75
CA ARG A 60 -11.56 -2.33 -11.82
C ARG A 60 -10.39 -1.63 -11.12
N VAL A 61 -9.38 -2.36 -10.67
CA VAL A 61 -8.16 -1.78 -10.07
C VAL A 61 -7.42 -0.90 -11.09
N ILE A 62 -7.30 -1.34 -12.35
CA ILE A 62 -6.68 -0.53 -13.41
C ILE A 62 -7.44 0.79 -13.64
N SER A 63 -8.77 0.80 -13.54
CA SER A 63 -9.57 2.01 -13.72
C SER A 63 -9.30 3.10 -12.67
N GLN A 64 -8.87 2.68 -11.47
CA GLN A 64 -8.51 3.56 -10.34
C GLN A 64 -7.08 4.11 -10.45
N PHE A 65 -6.28 3.62 -11.40
CA PHE A 65 -4.88 4.00 -11.59
C PHE A 65 -4.73 5.46 -12.09
N ARG A 66 -3.74 6.18 -11.55
CA ARG A 66 -3.37 7.54 -11.97
C ARG A 66 -1.86 7.64 -12.18
N VAL A 67 -1.45 8.20 -13.31
CA VAL A 67 -0.02 8.49 -13.58
C VAL A 67 0.30 9.88 -13.04
N MET A 68 1.31 9.97 -12.17
CA MET A 68 1.76 11.24 -11.57
C MET A 68 3.28 11.34 -11.60
N LYS A 69 3.81 12.58 -11.50
CA LYS A 69 5.27 12.80 -11.45
C LYS A 69 5.84 12.47 -10.07
N ASN A 70 7.09 12.03 -10.00
CA ASN A 70 7.75 11.62 -8.76
C ASN A 70 7.66 12.68 -7.64
N GLU A 71 7.86 13.96 -7.99
CA GLU A 71 7.76 15.08 -7.04
C GLU A 71 6.34 15.27 -6.45
N GLU A 72 5.31 14.95 -7.23
CA GLU A 72 3.92 15.00 -6.77
C GLU A 72 3.58 13.79 -5.89
N LEU A 73 4.07 12.59 -6.25
CA LEU A 73 3.96 11.39 -5.43
C LEU A 73 4.58 11.61 -4.05
N LYS A 74 5.79 12.19 -3.98
CA LYS A 74 6.45 12.49 -2.70
C LYS A 74 5.59 13.40 -1.82
N LYS A 75 5.01 14.46 -2.38
CA LYS A 75 4.15 15.39 -1.63
C LYS A 75 2.88 14.73 -1.12
N ARG A 76 2.25 13.90 -1.94
CA ARG A 76 1.01 13.18 -1.59
C ARG A 76 1.26 12.01 -0.64
N SER A 77 2.47 11.46 -0.62
CA SER A 77 2.84 10.41 0.34
C SER A 77 2.71 10.85 1.80
N PHE A 78 2.93 12.14 2.08
CA PHE A 78 2.73 12.68 3.43
C PHE A 78 1.26 12.92 3.77
N LYS A 79 0.39 13.03 2.75
CA LYS A 79 -1.04 13.32 2.92
C LYS A 79 -1.87 12.06 3.14
N GLY A 80 -1.37 10.90 2.72
CA GLY A 80 -2.04 9.60 2.90
C GLY A 80 -3.35 9.47 2.12
N ASP A 81 -3.53 10.26 1.07
CA ASP A 81 -4.75 10.30 0.25
C ASP A 81 -4.72 9.37 -0.97
N ILE A 82 -3.55 8.78 -1.27
CA ILE A 82 -3.33 7.90 -2.42
C ILE A 82 -2.51 6.68 -2.02
N ALA A 83 -2.76 5.56 -2.68
CA ALA A 83 -1.91 4.37 -2.59
C ALA A 83 -0.79 4.40 -3.64
N PHE A 84 0.33 3.73 -3.37
CA PHE A 84 1.50 3.69 -4.24
C PHE A 84 1.86 2.25 -4.61
N SER A 85 2.29 2.05 -5.85
CA SER A 85 2.90 0.80 -6.27
C SER A 85 4.39 0.82 -5.94
N ILE A 86 4.86 -0.23 -5.26
CA ILE A 86 6.26 -0.38 -4.84
C ILE A 86 6.71 -1.79 -5.20
N GLU A 87 7.86 -1.90 -5.86
CA GLU A 87 8.55 -3.17 -6.06
C GLU A 87 9.36 -3.52 -4.82
N ARG A 88 9.35 -4.79 -4.43
CA ARG A 88 10.25 -5.32 -3.42
C ARG A 88 11.51 -5.83 -4.11
N LEU A 89 12.64 -5.15 -3.93
CA LEU A 89 13.91 -5.58 -4.53
C LEU A 89 14.51 -6.77 -3.75
N PRO A 90 15.34 -7.59 -4.40
CA PRO A 90 16.24 -8.50 -3.70
C PRO A 90 17.05 -7.70 -2.65
N ALA A 91 17.20 -8.27 -1.45
CA ALA A 91 17.72 -7.62 -0.24
C ALA A 91 16.76 -6.67 0.52
N GLY A 92 15.46 -6.65 0.18
CA GLY A 92 14.44 -5.96 0.99
C GLY A 92 14.43 -4.43 0.85
N ALA A 93 15.20 -3.89 -0.10
CA ALA A 93 15.14 -2.48 -0.46
C ALA A 93 13.84 -2.19 -1.23
N CYS A 94 13.21 -1.06 -0.91
CA CYS A 94 12.09 -0.52 -1.68
C CYS A 94 12.60 0.65 -2.53
N THR A 95 12.12 0.79 -3.77
CA THR A 95 12.57 1.83 -4.71
C THR A 95 12.27 3.26 -4.25
N PHE A 96 11.30 3.45 -3.35
CA PHE A 96 10.94 4.76 -2.80
C PHE A 96 11.50 4.88 -1.37
N THR A 97 12.53 5.71 -1.19
CA THR A 97 13.33 5.77 0.04
C THR A 97 12.56 6.37 1.23
N ARG A 98 12.79 5.76 2.41
CA ARG A 98 12.12 5.94 3.71
C ARG A 98 10.61 5.65 3.65
N CYS A 99 10.29 4.39 3.87
CA CYS A 99 8.95 3.84 3.79
C CYS A 99 8.43 3.51 5.19
N GLU A 100 7.72 4.44 5.84
CA GLU A 100 6.78 4.12 6.93
C GLU A 100 5.49 3.59 6.30
N ILE A 101 5.55 2.38 5.73
CA ILE A 101 4.41 1.75 5.07
C ILE A 101 3.63 0.95 6.11
N SER A 102 2.32 1.16 6.15
CA SER A 102 1.41 0.09 6.57
C SER A 102 1.31 -0.88 5.40
N GLY A 103 2.20 -1.88 5.36
CA GLY A 103 2.27 -2.83 4.27
C GLY A 103 1.04 -3.74 4.24
N LEU A 104 0.54 -4.03 3.03
CA LEU A 104 -0.44 -5.08 2.77
C LEU A 104 0.22 -6.43 3.09
N ARG A 105 -0.22 -7.14 4.12
CA ARG A 105 0.24 -8.47 4.51
C ARG A 105 -0.47 -9.53 3.66
N GLY A 106 0.05 -9.73 2.44
CA GLY A 106 -0.35 -10.85 1.59
C GLY A 106 0.11 -12.19 2.14
N GLY A 107 -0.78 -13.18 2.13
CA GLY A 107 -0.48 -14.58 2.42
C GLY A 107 0.30 -15.22 1.28
N GLU A 108 0.90 -16.37 1.56
CA GLU A 108 1.93 -17.08 0.77
C GLU A 108 1.51 -17.51 -0.66
N ASP A 109 0.28 -17.20 -1.10
CA ASP A 109 -0.25 -17.59 -2.41
C ASP A 109 -0.51 -16.41 -3.38
N ASP A 110 -0.24 -15.16 -2.97
CA ASP A 110 -0.47 -13.97 -3.79
C ASP A 110 0.74 -13.63 -4.68
N ALA A 111 1.06 -14.52 -5.60
CA ALA A 111 2.04 -14.34 -6.67
C ALA A 111 1.69 -13.24 -7.70
N PHE A 112 0.73 -12.35 -7.41
CA PHE A 112 0.26 -11.34 -8.37
C PHE A 112 1.14 -10.06 -8.39
N LEU A 113 1.97 -9.84 -7.37
CA LEU A 113 3.10 -8.89 -7.41
C LEU A 113 4.45 -9.59 -7.67
N LEU A 114 4.43 -10.82 -8.18
CA LEU A 114 5.61 -11.59 -8.57
C LEU A 114 5.49 -12.11 -10.00
N LEU A 115 5.05 -11.26 -10.94
CA LEU A 115 5.20 -11.54 -12.37
C LEU A 115 6.43 -10.81 -12.93
N GLY A 116 7.56 -11.53 -12.88
CA GLY A 116 8.55 -11.58 -13.95
C GLY A 116 9.12 -10.26 -14.44
N PHE A 117 10.13 -9.74 -13.73
CA PHE A 117 11.15 -8.87 -14.34
C PHE A 117 12.56 -9.35 -14.03
N ASP A 118 12.75 -10.64 -13.80
CA ASP A 118 14.08 -11.25 -13.90
C ASP A 118 14.35 -11.61 -15.37
N ALA A 119 15.50 -11.13 -15.86
CA ALA A 119 16.24 -11.61 -17.04
C ALA A 119 16.09 -10.95 -18.43
N LEU A 120 15.81 -9.65 -18.60
CA LEU A 120 15.98 -9.04 -19.94
C LEU A 120 16.49 -7.59 -20.06
N LEU A 121 17.02 -6.97 -18.99
CA LEU A 121 17.64 -5.64 -19.14
C LEU A 121 18.93 -5.44 -18.32
N THR A 122 19.81 -6.45 -18.36
CA THR A 122 21.23 -6.31 -17.96
C THR A 122 22.20 -6.66 -19.10
N CYS A 123 21.71 -6.77 -20.34
CA CYS A 123 22.52 -6.91 -21.54
C CYS A 123 22.04 -5.96 -22.63
N LEU A 124 22.20 -4.64 -22.39
CA LEU A 124 22.59 -3.64 -23.39
C LEU A 124 22.93 -2.32 -22.71
#